data_AF-A0A6P9DAA9-F1
#
_entry.id   AF-A0A6P9DAA9-F1
#
_cell.length_a   1.000
_cell.length_b   1.000
_cell.length_c   1.000
_cell.angle_alpha   90.00
_cell.angle_beta   90.00
_cell.angle_gamma   90.00
#
_symmetry.space_group_name_H-M   'P 1'
#
loop_
_entity.id
_entity.type
_entity.pdbx_description
1 polymer ?
#
loop_
_entity_poly.entity_id
_entity_poly.type
_entity_poly.pdbx_seq_one_letter_code
_entity_poly.pdbx_strand_id
1 'polypeptide(L)'
;MSEIMKDKVTRLAKNRGSISSLGSHEIRAKDFFGRNKDSVSTVSYMDEPGHHEDSLRPAIQMENTYQLSPTKYFPITAVNNILKDVVVSYLQEEQYEAELCRQMTKTISEVIKARIKDLMVPRYKIIVIIYIGQLGKQSMQIGSRCLWDTTSDTFSSYSFKNRSLFALANVYALYSE
;
A
#
# COMPACT_ATOMS: atom_id res chain seq x y z
N MET A 1 -55.33 23.33 -17.84
CA MET A 1 -56.17 22.44 -17.01
C MET A 1 -55.52 21.07 -17.06
N SER A 2 -55.24 20.38 -15.96
CA SER A 2 -55.50 20.69 -14.54
C SER A 2 -54.45 20.02 -13.63
N GLU A 3 -54.10 20.67 -12.51
CA GLU A 3 -53.42 20.02 -11.39
C GLU A 3 -54.38 19.14 -10.55
N ILE A 4 -53.91 18.71 -9.36
CA ILE A 4 -54.64 18.23 -8.14
C ILE A 4 -54.79 16.70 -8.05
N MET A 5 -54.56 16.00 -6.91
CA MET A 5 -53.65 16.19 -5.74
C MET A 5 -53.78 14.97 -4.77
N LYS A 6 -52.88 14.87 -3.76
CA LYS A 6 -53.06 14.24 -2.42
C LYS A 6 -53.08 12.70 -2.25
N ASP A 7 -51.95 12.17 -1.78
CA ASP A 7 -51.75 11.49 -0.48
C ASP A 7 -52.82 10.57 0.16
N LYS A 8 -52.39 9.35 0.57
CA LYS A 8 -52.47 8.91 1.99
C LYS A 8 -51.57 7.70 2.38
N VAL A 9 -50.53 8.02 3.15
CA VAL A 9 -49.84 7.28 4.26
C VAL A 9 -50.46 5.92 4.67
N THR A 10 -49.77 4.80 4.94
CA THR A 10 -48.58 4.50 5.81
C THR A 10 -48.01 3.08 5.42
N ARG A 11 -47.07 2.32 6.04
CA ARG A 11 -46.51 2.09 7.41
C ARG A 11 -44.98 1.75 7.40
N LEU A 12 -44.48 1.30 8.56
CA LEU A 12 -43.14 0.81 8.99
C LEU A 12 -42.58 -0.39 8.16
N ALA A 13 -41.29 -0.81 8.19
CA ALA A 13 -40.21 -0.69 9.21
C ALA A 13 -38.81 -0.66 8.52
N LYS A 14 -37.83 0.21 8.88
CA LYS A 14 -36.95 0.35 10.08
C LYS A 14 -35.62 -0.46 10.06
N ASN A 15 -34.54 0.31 9.83
CA ASN A 15 -33.12 0.11 10.21
C ASN A 15 -32.34 -1.16 9.80
N ARG A 16 -31.27 -0.94 9.03
CA ARG A 16 -29.89 -1.33 9.42
C ARG A 16 -28.90 -0.29 8.88
N GLY A 17 -28.05 0.25 9.74
CA GLY A 17 -26.96 1.17 9.37
C GLY A 17 -25.62 0.56 9.73
N SER A 18 -24.63 0.73 8.86
CA SER A 18 -23.26 0.22 9.07
C SER A 18 -22.43 1.23 9.85
N ILE A 19 -21.80 0.79 10.94
CA ILE A 19 -20.87 1.61 11.74
C ILE A 19 -19.53 0.90 11.79
N SER A 20 -18.44 1.65 11.59
CA SER A 20 -17.06 1.16 11.63
C SER A 20 -16.64 0.75 13.05
N SER A 21 -16.16 -0.48 13.21
CA SER A 21 -15.60 -0.96 14.48
C SER A 21 -14.14 -0.52 14.64
N LEU A 22 -13.89 0.48 15.47
CA LEU A 22 -12.56 0.67 16.08
C LEU A 22 -12.30 -0.48 17.06
N GLY A 23 -11.21 -1.22 16.86
CA GLY A 23 -10.84 -2.39 17.65
C GLY A 23 -10.02 -2.04 18.89
N SER A 24 -10.60 -1.30 19.84
CA SER A 24 -10.00 -1.03 21.15
C SER A 24 -10.89 -1.55 22.26
N HIS A 25 -10.44 -2.56 23.02
CA HIS A 25 -11.08 -2.93 24.28
C HIS A 25 -10.05 -3.34 25.32
N GLU A 26 -10.29 -2.90 26.54
CA GLU A 26 -9.42 -3.10 27.70
C GLU A 26 -9.62 -4.48 28.34
N ILE A 27 -8.56 -4.90 29.05
CA ILE A 27 -8.56 -5.53 30.37
C ILE A 27 -9.90 -6.15 30.82
N ARG A 28 -9.93 -7.48 30.98
CA ARG A 28 -10.93 -8.17 31.81
C ARG A 28 -10.25 -8.93 32.95
N ALA A 29 -10.27 -8.35 34.14
CA ALA A 29 -9.79 -9.02 35.35
C ALA A 29 -10.65 -10.26 35.68
N LYS A 30 -10.01 -11.30 36.21
CA LYS A 30 -10.68 -12.46 36.79
C LYS A 30 -9.76 -13.21 37.77
N ASP A 31 -9.65 -12.70 38.99
CA ASP A 31 -9.07 -13.45 40.10
C ASP A 31 -9.87 -14.73 40.39
N PHE A 32 -9.18 -15.80 40.78
CA PHE A 32 -9.36 -16.42 42.10
C PHE A 32 -8.29 -17.50 42.39
N PHE A 33 -7.89 -17.58 43.66
CA PHE A 33 -7.05 -18.63 44.28
C PHE A 33 -5.67 -18.90 43.66
N GLY A 34 -4.64 -18.29 44.24
CA GLY A 34 -3.24 -18.65 43.97
C GLY A 34 -2.66 -19.66 44.98
N ARG A 35 -1.45 -20.15 44.66
CA ARG A 35 -0.45 -20.63 45.63
C ARG A 35 0.91 -20.12 45.18
N ASN A 36 1.66 -19.53 46.11
CA ASN A 36 3.01 -19.07 45.85
C ASN A 36 3.99 -20.23 46.07
N LYS A 37 4.84 -20.56 45.09
CA LYS A 37 6.04 -21.38 45.30
C LYS A 37 7.06 -21.31 44.15
N ASP A 38 8.20 -20.73 44.49
CA ASP A 38 9.58 -21.11 44.12
C ASP A 38 9.83 -21.55 42.66
N SER A 39 10.32 -20.62 41.83
CA SER A 39 10.89 -20.92 40.51
C SER A 39 12.17 -21.75 40.62
N VAL A 40 12.06 -23.07 40.46
CA VAL A 40 13.22 -23.99 40.37
C VAL A 40 13.48 -24.36 38.91
N SER A 41 14.59 -23.88 38.36
CA SER A 41 15.02 -24.17 36.99
C SER A 41 15.67 -25.55 36.89
N THR A 42 14.87 -26.59 36.67
CA THR A 42 15.35 -27.96 36.45
C THR A 42 15.51 -28.24 34.95
N VAL A 43 16.75 -28.30 34.47
CA VAL A 43 17.08 -28.87 33.15
C VAL A 43 17.18 -30.39 33.28
N SER A 44 16.38 -31.12 32.50
CA SER A 44 16.46 -32.58 32.39
C SER A 44 16.52 -32.99 30.92
N TYR A 45 17.67 -33.50 30.48
CA TYR A 45 17.79 -34.17 29.18
C TYR A 45 17.22 -35.60 29.29
N MET A 46 16.14 -35.87 28.57
CA MET A 46 15.71 -37.20 28.15
C MET A 46 15.28 -37.07 26.68
N ASP A 47 15.67 -38.05 25.86
CA ASP A 47 15.39 -38.10 24.42
C ASP A 47 14.70 -39.45 24.14
N GLU A 48 13.54 -39.41 23.48
CA GLU A 48 12.81 -40.55 22.87
C GLU A 48 11.67 -39.97 22.01
N PRO A 49 11.33 -40.56 20.84
CA PRO A 49 10.54 -39.88 19.81
C PRO A 49 9.03 -40.16 19.89
N GLY A 50 8.22 -39.10 19.95
CA GLY A 50 6.76 -39.22 19.80
C GLY A 50 6.05 -37.88 19.64
N HIS A 51 5.23 -37.77 18.58
CA HIS A 51 4.30 -36.66 18.31
C HIS A 51 4.91 -35.25 18.26
N HIS A 52 5.36 -34.86 17.06
CA HIS A 52 5.40 -33.44 16.69
C HIS A 52 3.96 -32.91 16.60
N GLU A 53 3.39 -32.44 17.71
CA GLU A 53 2.41 -31.35 17.62
C GLU A 53 3.13 -30.13 17.05
N ASP A 54 2.61 -29.58 15.96
CA ASP A 54 3.21 -28.46 15.23
C ASP A 54 3.00 -27.17 16.04
N SER A 55 3.80 -27.05 17.10
CA SER A 55 3.73 -26.00 18.10
C SER A 55 4.08 -24.67 17.45
N LEU A 56 3.05 -23.96 17.01
CA LEU A 56 3.09 -22.61 16.46
C LEU A 56 3.76 -21.66 17.46
N ARG A 57 5.09 -21.60 17.40
CA ARG A 57 5.90 -20.67 18.18
C ARG A 57 5.36 -19.28 17.91
N PRO A 58 4.94 -18.51 18.94
CA PRO A 58 4.50 -17.14 18.74
C PRO A 58 5.53 -16.38 17.90
N ALA A 59 5.10 -15.76 16.82
CA ALA A 59 6.01 -15.04 15.93
C ALA A 59 6.74 -13.99 16.76
N ILE A 60 8.06 -14.18 16.94
CA ILE A 60 8.87 -13.33 17.81
C ILE A 60 8.81 -11.91 17.23
N GLN A 61 8.08 -11.04 17.92
CA GLN A 61 7.86 -9.68 17.47
C GLN A 61 9.12 -8.87 17.77
N MET A 62 10.07 -8.97 16.85
CA MET A 62 11.34 -8.24 16.89
C MET A 62 11.05 -6.74 16.90
N GLU A 63 11.67 -6.04 17.86
CA GLU A 63 11.65 -4.58 17.89
C GLU A 63 12.27 -3.98 16.63
N ASN A 64 11.85 -2.77 16.28
CA ASN A 64 12.43 -2.03 15.15
C ASN A 64 13.93 -1.86 15.37
N THR A 65 14.74 -2.42 14.48
CA THR A 65 16.18 -2.14 14.44
C THR A 65 16.38 -0.68 14.06
N TYR A 66 16.73 0.15 15.05
CA TYR A 66 16.84 1.59 14.93
C TYR A 66 17.98 1.99 13.97
N GLN A 67 17.64 2.27 12.71
CA GLN A 67 18.58 2.65 11.66
C GLN A 67 18.23 4.05 11.15
N LEU A 68 19.05 5.03 11.53
CA LEU A 68 18.88 6.45 11.17
C LEU A 68 19.30 6.79 9.72
N SER A 69 19.70 5.80 8.91
CA SER A 69 20.16 6.04 7.53
C SER A 69 20.02 4.77 6.66
N PRO A 70 19.76 4.90 5.35
CA PRO A 70 19.67 3.75 4.45
C PRO A 70 21.01 3.01 4.30
N THR A 71 21.03 1.70 4.55
CA THR A 71 22.17 0.83 4.18
C THR A 71 22.34 0.71 2.66
N LYS A 72 21.25 0.93 1.91
CA LYS A 72 21.19 0.89 0.45
C LYS A 72 20.20 1.97 -0.01
N TYR A 73 20.73 3.03 -0.63
CA TYR A 73 19.94 4.13 -1.18
C TYR A 73 19.06 3.69 -2.36
N PHE A 74 18.01 4.46 -2.62
CA PHE A 74 17.08 4.19 -3.71
C PHE A 74 17.75 4.35 -5.10
N PRO A 75 17.74 3.32 -5.98
CA PRO A 75 18.52 3.31 -7.22
C PRO A 75 17.80 4.06 -8.35
N ILE A 76 17.75 5.39 -8.28
CA ILE A 76 17.01 6.29 -9.19
C ILE A 76 17.20 5.92 -10.67
N THR A 77 18.42 5.65 -11.13
CA THR A 77 18.70 5.29 -12.54
C THR A 77 18.03 3.99 -12.98
N ALA A 78 18.02 2.96 -12.13
CA ALA A 78 17.33 1.70 -12.45
C ALA A 78 15.81 1.90 -12.47
N VAL A 79 15.29 2.74 -11.57
CA VAL A 79 13.86 3.06 -11.47
C VAL A 79 13.41 3.90 -12.67
N ASN A 80 14.18 4.89 -13.10
CA ASN A 80 13.94 5.65 -14.34
C ASN A 80 13.83 4.71 -15.57
N ASN A 81 14.69 3.68 -15.65
CA ASN A 81 14.62 2.69 -16.71
C ASN A 81 13.35 1.83 -16.58
N ILE A 82 13.00 1.33 -15.39
CA ILE A 82 11.74 0.60 -15.15
C ILE A 82 10.52 1.45 -15.55
N LEU A 83 10.50 2.74 -15.20
CA LEU A 83 9.42 3.65 -15.60
C LEU A 83 9.33 3.77 -17.12
N LYS A 84 10.46 4.03 -17.79
CA LYS A 84 10.52 4.13 -19.25
C LYS A 84 10.03 2.84 -19.90
N ASP A 85 10.58 1.69 -19.51
CA ASP A 85 10.33 0.41 -20.15
C ASP A 85 8.86 -0.01 -20.00
N VAL A 86 8.28 0.13 -18.80
CA VAL A 86 6.86 -0.21 -18.57
C VAL A 86 5.92 0.79 -19.24
N VAL A 87 6.17 2.10 -19.13
CA VAL A 87 5.28 3.10 -19.73
C VAL A 87 5.32 3.01 -21.26
N VAL A 88 6.49 2.78 -21.87
CA VAL A 88 6.59 2.54 -23.33
C VAL A 88 5.94 1.21 -23.70
N SER A 89 6.22 0.09 -23.00
CA SER A 89 5.68 -1.22 -23.39
C SER A 89 4.16 -1.31 -23.32
N TYR A 90 3.51 -0.53 -22.44
CA TYR A 90 2.05 -0.50 -22.33
C TYR A 90 1.39 0.61 -23.15
N LEU A 91 2.09 1.69 -23.55
CA LEU A 91 1.47 2.88 -24.17
C LEU A 91 1.97 3.23 -25.58
N GLN A 92 2.98 2.54 -26.13
CA GLN A 92 3.59 2.96 -27.40
C GLN A 92 2.62 2.97 -28.59
N GLU A 93 1.77 1.94 -28.69
CA GLU A 93 0.87 1.72 -29.84
C GLU A 93 -0.61 1.99 -29.50
N GLU A 94 -0.92 2.22 -28.23
CA GLU A 94 -2.29 2.40 -27.72
C GLU A 94 -2.91 3.76 -28.05
N GLN A 95 -4.24 3.77 -28.23
CA GLN A 95 -5.00 4.99 -28.43
C GLN A 95 -5.77 5.40 -27.15
N TYR A 96 -6.10 6.68 -27.03
CA TYR A 96 -6.86 7.17 -25.89
C TYR A 96 -8.32 6.69 -25.94
N GLU A 97 -8.63 5.70 -25.10
CA GLU A 97 -9.99 5.34 -24.68
C GLU A 97 -10.03 5.45 -23.15
N ALA A 98 -11.08 6.07 -22.60
CA ALA A 98 -11.13 6.51 -21.21
C ALA A 98 -11.24 5.35 -20.20
N GLU A 99 -12.01 4.29 -20.52
CA GLU A 99 -12.15 3.12 -19.65
C GLU A 99 -10.88 2.26 -19.65
N LEU A 100 -10.33 2.00 -20.83
CA LEU A 100 -9.07 1.32 -21.05
C LEU A 100 -7.91 2.06 -20.34
N CYS A 101 -7.78 3.38 -20.52
CA CYS A 101 -6.77 4.18 -19.80
C CYS A 101 -6.97 4.14 -18.28
N ARG A 102 -8.21 4.13 -17.78
CA ARG A 102 -8.53 4.00 -16.35
C ARG A 102 -8.08 2.65 -15.77
N GLN A 103 -8.14 1.58 -16.57
CA GLN A 103 -7.66 0.25 -16.19
C GLN A 103 -6.13 0.17 -16.27
N MET A 104 -5.55 0.60 -17.39
CA MET A 104 -4.09 0.64 -17.62
C MET A 104 -3.36 1.48 -16.57
N THR A 105 -3.92 2.60 -16.13
CA THR A 105 -3.36 3.42 -15.04
C THR A 105 -3.09 2.58 -13.78
N LYS A 106 -4.03 1.69 -13.42
CA LYS A 106 -3.88 0.77 -12.28
C LYS A 106 -2.83 -0.30 -12.58
N THR A 107 -2.95 -1.00 -13.70
CA THR A 107 -2.03 -2.07 -14.13
C THR A 107 -0.58 -1.58 -14.15
N ILE A 108 -0.32 -0.43 -14.79
CA ILE A 108 1.00 0.20 -14.87
C ILE A 108 1.50 0.58 -13.48
N SER A 109 0.65 1.12 -12.59
CA SER A 109 1.07 1.46 -11.23
C SER A 109 1.49 0.25 -10.40
N GLU A 110 0.82 -0.90 -10.55
CA GLU A 110 1.17 -2.13 -9.83
C GLU A 110 2.40 -2.81 -10.44
N VAL A 111 2.53 -2.86 -11.78
CA VAL A 111 3.71 -3.43 -12.46
C VAL A 111 4.98 -2.64 -12.13
N ILE A 112 4.90 -1.30 -12.09
CA ILE A 112 6.01 -0.45 -11.65
C ILE A 112 6.32 -0.70 -10.17
N LYS A 113 5.31 -0.74 -9.29
CA LYS A 113 5.49 -0.98 -7.85
C LYS A 113 6.16 -2.34 -7.59
N ALA A 114 5.75 -3.39 -8.29
CA ALA A 114 6.33 -4.72 -8.22
C ALA A 114 7.81 -4.71 -8.64
N ARG A 115 8.12 -4.25 -9.87
CA ARG A 115 9.50 -4.18 -10.38
C ARG A 115 10.44 -3.35 -9.51
N ILE A 116 9.93 -2.33 -8.80
CA ILE A 116 10.72 -1.53 -7.85
C ILE A 116 10.94 -2.27 -6.52
N LYS A 117 9.98 -3.10 -6.07
CA LYS A 117 10.17 -3.98 -4.90
C LYS A 117 11.13 -5.13 -5.21
N ASP A 118 11.15 -5.63 -6.44
CA ASP A 118 12.10 -6.65 -6.92
C ASP A 118 13.57 -6.16 -6.86
N LEU A 119 13.82 -4.84 -6.86
CA LEU A 119 15.16 -4.28 -6.61
C LEU A 119 15.65 -4.46 -5.17
N MET A 120 14.81 -4.97 -4.27
CA MET A 120 15.11 -5.27 -2.86
C MET A 120 15.83 -4.10 -2.16
N VAL A 121 15.19 -2.93 -2.16
CA VAL A 121 15.64 -1.75 -1.41
C VAL A 121 14.96 -1.78 -0.03
N PRO A 122 15.70 -2.05 1.07
CA PRO A 122 15.10 -2.23 2.39
C PRO A 122 14.56 -0.91 2.95
N ARG A 123 13.59 -1.00 3.86
CA ARG A 123 12.97 0.11 4.61
C ARG A 123 12.28 1.22 3.79
N TYR A 124 12.28 1.18 2.46
CA TYR A 124 11.59 2.18 1.64
C TYR A 124 10.08 1.90 1.45
N LYS A 125 9.26 2.89 1.81
CA LYS A 125 7.85 3.06 1.40
C LYS A 125 7.83 3.61 -0.03
N ILE A 126 7.14 2.91 -0.94
CA ILE A 126 7.10 3.26 -2.36
C ILE A 126 5.70 3.73 -2.72
N ILE A 127 5.59 4.96 -3.22
CA ILE A 127 4.34 5.56 -3.71
C ILE A 127 4.48 5.71 -5.22
N VAL A 128 3.56 5.13 -5.98
CA VAL A 128 3.51 5.24 -7.45
C VAL A 128 2.26 6.02 -7.84
N ILE A 129 2.42 7.08 -8.62
CA ILE A 129 1.32 7.91 -9.14
C ILE A 129 1.46 7.97 -10.66
N ILE A 130 0.45 7.44 -11.35
CA ILE A 130 0.38 7.40 -12.81
C ILE A 130 -0.74 8.34 -13.28
N TYR A 131 -0.44 9.17 -14.27
CA TYR A 131 -1.40 9.99 -14.99
C TYR A 131 -1.40 9.54 -16.44
N ILE A 132 -2.58 9.32 -17.03
CA ILE A 132 -2.78 9.11 -18.47
C ILE A 132 -3.88 10.06 -18.92
N GLY A 133 -3.72 10.72 -20.07
CA GLY A 133 -4.71 11.68 -20.56
C GLY A 133 -4.66 11.89 -22.06
N GLN A 134 -5.77 12.38 -22.63
CA GLN A 134 -5.90 12.59 -24.06
C GLN A 134 -4.98 13.71 -24.56
N LEU A 135 -4.28 13.46 -25.66
CA LEU A 135 -3.49 14.45 -26.36
C LEU A 135 -4.41 15.32 -27.24
N GLY A 136 -5.00 16.35 -26.63
CA GLY A 136 -5.83 17.35 -27.32
C GLY A 136 -5.12 18.72 -27.45
N LYS A 137 -5.90 19.74 -27.83
CA LYS A 137 -5.47 21.16 -27.83
C LYS A 137 -5.54 21.76 -26.41
N GLN A 138 -5.03 21.04 -25.42
CA GLN A 138 -5.10 21.38 -24.00
C GLN A 138 -3.70 21.35 -23.37
N SER A 139 -3.47 22.20 -22.38
CA SER A 139 -2.27 22.18 -21.54
C SER A 139 -2.58 21.61 -20.16
N MET A 140 -1.59 20.95 -19.56
CA MET A 140 -1.66 20.46 -18.19
C MET A 140 -0.28 20.67 -17.54
N GLN A 141 -0.28 21.12 -16.30
CA GLN A 141 0.93 21.21 -15.47
C GLN A 141 0.71 20.36 -14.22
N ILE A 142 1.72 19.56 -13.87
CA ILE A 142 1.75 18.77 -12.63
C ILE A 142 2.97 19.23 -11.84
N GLY A 143 2.77 19.52 -10.57
CA GLY A 143 3.83 19.84 -9.62
C GLY A 143 3.54 19.18 -8.28
N SER A 144 4.59 18.72 -7.62
CA SER A 144 4.54 18.14 -6.28
C SER A 144 5.33 19.01 -5.30
N ARG A 145 4.93 18.96 -4.02
CA ARG A 145 5.65 19.60 -2.91
C ARG A 145 5.72 18.59 -1.77
N CYS A 146 6.91 18.38 -1.24
CA CYS A 146 7.19 17.39 -0.19
C CYS A 146 7.93 18.09 0.96
N LEU A 147 7.65 17.64 2.18
CA LEU A 147 8.51 17.85 3.34
C LEU A 147 9.03 16.46 3.71
N TRP A 148 10.33 16.26 3.56
CA TRP A 148 11.00 14.96 3.54
C TRP A 148 12.50 15.13 3.81
N ASP A 149 13.23 14.05 4.09
CA ASP A 149 14.68 14.13 4.29
C ASP A 149 15.43 14.21 2.94
N THR A 150 16.31 15.20 2.79
CA THR A 150 17.00 15.46 1.51
C THR A 150 18.15 14.50 1.21
N THR A 151 18.49 13.58 2.12
CA THR A 151 19.57 12.60 1.93
C THR A 151 19.06 11.20 1.61
N SER A 152 17.93 10.80 2.20
CA SER A 152 17.37 9.45 2.13
C SER A 152 16.10 9.37 1.29
N ASP A 153 15.24 10.39 1.30
CA ASP A 153 14.00 10.43 0.52
C ASP A 153 14.26 10.96 -0.90
N THR A 154 13.55 10.41 -1.89
CA THR A 154 13.76 10.82 -3.29
C THR A 154 12.57 10.51 -4.19
N PHE A 155 12.64 10.96 -5.44
CA PHE A 155 11.65 10.66 -6.48
C PHE A 155 12.30 10.33 -7.82
N SER A 156 11.51 9.65 -8.66
CA SER A 156 11.80 9.32 -10.05
C SER A 156 10.57 9.70 -10.88
N SER A 157 10.78 10.22 -12.09
CA SER A 157 9.71 10.70 -12.97
C SER A 157 10.02 10.36 -14.41
N TYR A 158 9.01 9.90 -15.15
CA TYR A 158 9.08 9.65 -16.59
C TYR A 158 7.84 10.18 -17.30
N SER A 159 8.06 10.97 -18.35
CA SER A 159 7.01 11.56 -19.18
C SER A 159 7.00 10.92 -20.56
N PHE A 160 5.80 10.57 -21.04
CA PHE A 160 5.57 9.84 -22.27
C PHE A 160 4.47 10.51 -23.10
N LYS A 161 4.56 10.37 -24.43
CA LYS A 161 3.58 10.92 -25.38
C LYS A 161 3.60 10.13 -26.68
N ASN A 162 2.43 9.71 -27.16
CA ASN A 162 2.25 9.10 -28.47
C ASN A 162 1.39 10.01 -29.39
N ARG A 163 0.65 9.44 -30.35
CA ARG A 163 -0.22 10.18 -31.29
C ARG A 163 -1.58 10.61 -30.70
N SER A 164 -2.03 9.96 -29.62
CA SER A 164 -3.41 10.02 -29.11
C SER A 164 -3.48 10.35 -27.61
N LEU A 165 -2.47 9.95 -26.83
CA LEU A 165 -2.38 10.20 -25.39
C LEU A 165 -1.00 10.73 -24.96
N PHE A 166 -0.97 11.25 -23.73
CA PHE A 166 0.24 11.44 -22.94
C PHE A 166 0.14 10.61 -21.66
N ALA A 167 1.28 10.36 -21.02
CA ALA A 167 1.32 9.84 -19.66
C ALA A 167 2.47 10.45 -18.84
N LEU A 168 2.31 10.48 -17.52
CA LEU A 168 3.35 10.84 -16.57
C LEU A 168 3.35 9.78 -15.46
N ALA A 169 4.49 9.13 -15.25
CA ALA A 169 4.71 8.20 -14.15
C ALA A 169 5.64 8.85 -13.13
N ASN A 170 5.17 9.01 -11.90
CA ASN A 170 5.93 9.53 -10.77
C ASN A 170 6.06 8.45 -9.69
N VAL A 171 7.25 8.28 -9.14
CA VAL A 171 7.55 7.41 -8.01
C VAL A 171 8.19 8.24 -6.91
N TYR A 172 7.69 8.11 -5.69
CA TYR A 172 8.32 8.64 -4.49
C TYR A 172 8.79 7.46 -3.64
N ALA A 173 10.04 7.53 -3.20
CA ALA A 173 10.65 6.58 -2.29
C ALA A 173 10.94 7.31 -0.99
N LEU A 174 10.16 6.97 0.05
CA LEU A 174 10.32 7.51 1.39
C LEU A 174 10.99 6.46 2.27
N TYR A 175 12.08 6.81 2.93
CA TYR A 175 12.72 5.97 3.92
C TYR A 175 11.79 5.76 5.13
N SER A 176 12.07 4.74 5.91
CA SER A 176 11.34 4.45 7.14
C SER A 176 12.34 4.06 8.21
N GLU A 177 12.59 5.00 9.11
CA GLU A 177 13.35 4.82 10.35
C GLU A 177 12.78 3.73 11.26
#